data_AF-A0A673J915-F1
#
_entry.id   AF-A0A673J915-F1
#
_cell.length_a   1.000
_cell.length_b   1.000
_cell.length_c   1.000
_cell.angle_alpha   90.00
_cell.angle_beta   90.00
_cell.angle_gamma   90.00
#
_symmetry.space_group_name_H-M   'P 1'
#
loop_
_entity.id
_entity.type
_entity.pdbx_description
1 polymer ?
#
loop_
_entity_poly.entity_id
_entity_poly.type
_entity_poly.pdbx_seq_one_letter_code
_entity_poly.pdbx_strand_id
1 'polypeptide(L)'
;MSTYRSLSKPHFLEQLESHLKRELEALDTHGLKVQELRLQVFQEVFGYLIEEFKTYKPILSAIKNEYDVTLVHLREQIRDLLPLRGKLVLVSEQCEKKILDQRVQERNEIRALKQECQRLQRVIESMRGQQTALQIQVDHLKEDLATQYQLYRNERDARKLLITRISTMQSTQDTEHDDNNEEDESEDPVVVKMALQVCREDLTKVQVELNRLQAEYSDVVPRRDWDNLNHMHEETLMKLETLQADFDQLKSEYDTLLEVHRQSAPAVLHSNQSVLQHGSGNKTHCWLLVTTPRPNWEQCSDILGGSERCKELFEGQSSQKRLEILLQQMNGQNEFFTGLGTSSDVPIYLQCEGKLMNLKLKKADIVRVIKDIWREKTAENEKNDDSRDLQMFLHSYLVEHFKDKAGEWACSLMESIQNNL
;
A
#
# COMPACT_ATOMS: atom_id res chain seq x y z
N MET A 1 -37.29 -75.29 -39.76
CA MET A 1 -36.35 -75.73 -38.71
C MET A 1 -35.13 -76.28 -39.41
N SER A 2 -34.05 -75.49 -39.53
CA SER A 2 -32.82 -75.92 -40.19
C SER A 2 -31.77 -76.23 -39.13
N THR A 3 -31.25 -77.45 -39.22
CA THR A 3 -30.32 -78.13 -38.34
C THR A 3 -29.00 -77.38 -38.20
N TYR A 4 -28.66 -76.94 -36.99
CA TYR A 4 -27.29 -76.58 -36.64
C TYR A 4 -26.43 -77.86 -36.66
N ARG A 5 -25.75 -78.08 -37.78
CA ARG A 5 -24.63 -79.03 -37.86
C ARG A 5 -23.56 -78.51 -36.91
N SER A 6 -23.24 -79.25 -35.86
CA SER A 6 -22.04 -79.03 -35.04
C SER A 6 -20.81 -79.25 -35.92
N LEU A 7 -20.36 -78.20 -36.60
CA LEU A 7 -19.05 -78.15 -37.24
C LEU A 7 -18.01 -78.37 -36.14
N SER A 8 -17.24 -79.46 -36.22
CA SER A 8 -16.18 -79.73 -35.24
C SER A 8 -15.24 -78.54 -35.20
N LYS A 9 -14.86 -78.14 -34.00
CA LYS A 9 -13.97 -77.00 -33.81
C LYS A 9 -12.66 -77.25 -34.58
N PRO A 10 -12.14 -76.26 -35.32
CA PRO A 10 -10.88 -76.43 -36.03
C PRO A 10 -9.77 -76.79 -35.04
N HIS A 11 -9.00 -77.85 -35.30
CA HIS A 11 -7.92 -78.32 -34.41
C HIS A 11 -6.94 -77.21 -34.02
N PHE A 12 -6.66 -76.28 -34.95
CA PHE A 12 -5.82 -75.11 -34.69
C PHE A 12 -6.38 -74.18 -33.61
N LEU A 13 -7.70 -73.98 -33.57
CA LEU A 13 -8.37 -73.14 -32.56
C LEU A 13 -8.31 -73.79 -31.17
N GLU A 14 -8.44 -75.12 -31.09
CA GLU A 14 -8.28 -75.86 -29.84
C GLU A 14 -6.84 -75.78 -29.29
N GLN A 15 -5.85 -75.84 -30.18
CA GLN A 15 -4.45 -75.66 -29.81
C GLN A 15 -4.16 -74.26 -29.29
N LEU A 16 -4.64 -73.20 -29.97
CA LEU A 16 -4.48 -71.82 -29.51
C LEU A 16 -5.18 -71.57 -28.17
N GLU A 17 -6.38 -72.10 -27.96
CA GLU A 17 -7.09 -71.96 -26.69
C GLU A 17 -6.39 -72.71 -25.55
N SER A 18 -5.83 -73.89 -25.83
CA SER A 18 -5.03 -74.64 -24.85
C SER A 18 -3.71 -73.94 -24.51
N HIS A 19 -3.13 -73.22 -25.47
CA HIS A 19 -1.93 -72.41 -25.28
C HIS A 19 -2.24 -71.17 -24.45
N LEU A 20 -3.29 -70.44 -24.81
CA LEU A 20 -3.75 -69.26 -24.07
C LEU A 20 -4.05 -69.58 -22.60
N LYS A 21 -4.74 -70.68 -22.32
CA LYS A 21 -5.06 -71.09 -20.94
C LYS A 21 -3.80 -71.42 -20.14
N ARG A 22 -2.86 -72.17 -20.71
CA ARG A 22 -1.59 -72.51 -20.05
C ARG A 22 -0.75 -71.27 -19.75
N GLU A 23 -0.61 -70.37 -20.71
CA GLU A 23 0.16 -69.12 -20.54
C GLU A 23 -0.51 -68.18 -19.52
N LEU A 24 -1.85 -68.10 -19.49
CA LEU A 24 -2.58 -67.30 -18.50
C LEU A 24 -2.51 -67.88 -17.07
N GLU A 25 -2.48 -69.21 -16.94
CA GLU A 25 -2.33 -69.91 -15.65
C GLU A 25 -0.91 -69.82 -15.11
N ALA A 26 0.09 -69.67 -15.99
CA ALA A 26 1.49 -69.48 -15.62
C ALA A 26 1.82 -68.05 -15.14
N LEU A 27 0.95 -67.07 -15.41
CA LEU A 27 1.13 -65.68 -14.97
C LEU A 27 0.72 -65.51 -13.49
N ASP A 28 1.68 -65.14 -12.65
CA ASP A 28 1.47 -64.83 -11.23
C ASP A 28 0.47 -63.68 -11.04
N THR A 29 -0.55 -63.87 -10.19
CA THR A 29 -1.73 -62.99 -10.10
C THR A 29 -1.55 -61.70 -9.28
N HIS A 30 -0.39 -61.46 -8.67
CA HIS A 30 -0.20 -60.40 -7.66
C HIS A 30 0.71 -59.22 -8.07
N GLY A 31 1.13 -59.12 -9.33
CA GLY A 31 1.98 -58.01 -9.80
C GLY A 31 1.20 -56.82 -10.41
N LEU A 32 1.71 -55.59 -10.21
CA LEU A 32 1.23 -54.38 -10.91
C LEU A 32 1.35 -54.47 -12.45
N LYS A 33 2.19 -55.40 -12.95
CA LYS A 33 2.39 -55.68 -14.38
C LYS A 33 1.55 -56.82 -14.94
N VAL A 34 0.67 -57.43 -14.13
CA VAL A 34 -0.10 -58.61 -14.55
C VAL A 34 -1.01 -58.30 -15.72
N GLN A 35 -1.59 -57.11 -15.79
CA GLN A 35 -2.40 -56.70 -16.94
C GLN A 35 -1.58 -56.50 -18.22
N GLU A 36 -0.33 -56.02 -18.11
CA GLU A 36 0.57 -55.87 -19.27
C GLU A 36 1.05 -57.22 -19.80
N LEU A 37 1.39 -58.15 -18.90
CA LEU A 37 1.79 -59.50 -19.25
C LEU A 37 0.63 -60.31 -19.84
N ARG A 38 -0.58 -60.18 -19.29
CA ARG A 38 -1.78 -60.79 -19.87
C ARG A 38 -2.04 -60.26 -21.28
N LEU A 39 -1.94 -58.95 -21.47
CA LEU A 39 -2.14 -58.32 -22.78
C LEU A 39 -1.12 -58.82 -23.81
N GLN A 40 0.12 -59.05 -23.40
CA GLN A 40 1.17 -59.62 -24.24
C GLN A 40 0.81 -61.04 -24.72
N VAL A 41 0.36 -61.92 -23.83
CA VAL A 41 -0.11 -63.28 -24.18
C VAL A 41 -1.26 -63.22 -25.20
N PHE A 42 -2.22 -62.30 -25.01
CA PHE A 42 -3.30 -62.10 -25.99
C PHE A 42 -2.80 -61.55 -27.33
N GLN A 43 -1.81 -60.65 -27.34
CA GLN A 43 -1.21 -60.11 -28.58
C GLN A 43 -0.47 -61.20 -29.37
N GLU A 44 0.24 -62.10 -28.69
CA GLU A 44 0.96 -63.23 -29.30
C GLU A 44 -0.01 -64.26 -29.90
N VAL A 45 -1.03 -64.66 -29.14
CA VAL A 45 -2.08 -65.58 -29.63
C VAL A 45 -2.87 -64.96 -30.79
N PHE A 46 -3.17 -63.66 -30.74
CA PHE A 46 -3.81 -62.96 -31.85
C PHE A 46 -2.90 -62.85 -33.08
N GLY A 47 -1.59 -62.70 -32.90
CA GLY A 47 -0.60 -62.78 -33.97
C GLY A 47 -0.61 -64.13 -34.67
N TYR A 48 -0.57 -65.23 -33.92
CA TYR A 48 -0.68 -66.58 -34.47
C TYR A 48 -2.02 -66.81 -35.19
N LEU A 49 -3.12 -66.26 -34.67
CA LEU A 49 -4.42 -66.33 -35.33
C LEU A 49 -4.43 -65.60 -36.68
N ILE A 50 -3.83 -64.42 -36.77
CA ILE A 50 -3.76 -63.62 -38.00
C ILE A 50 -2.92 -64.29 -39.09
N GLU A 51 -1.84 -64.97 -38.70
CA GLU A 51 -0.95 -65.68 -39.63
C GLU A 51 -1.65 -66.81 -40.42
N GLU A 52 -2.63 -67.49 -39.81
CA GLU A 52 -3.41 -68.53 -40.48
C GLU A 52 -4.46 -67.99 -41.48
N PHE A 53 -4.93 -66.75 -41.33
CA PHE A 53 -5.98 -66.17 -42.17
C PHE A 53 -5.44 -65.51 -43.45
N LYS A 54 -5.11 -66.29 -44.48
CA LYS A 54 -4.46 -65.75 -45.71
C LYS A 54 -5.22 -64.62 -46.42
N THR A 55 -6.54 -64.66 -46.47
CA THR A 55 -7.36 -63.65 -47.20
C THR A 55 -7.61 -62.38 -46.39
N TYR A 56 -7.77 -62.49 -45.07
CA TYR A 56 -8.11 -61.36 -44.18
C TYR A 56 -6.92 -60.84 -43.38
N LYS A 57 -5.74 -61.48 -43.51
CA LYS A 57 -4.50 -61.09 -42.83
C LYS A 57 -4.15 -59.59 -42.99
N PRO A 58 -4.23 -58.96 -44.18
CA PRO A 58 -3.87 -57.55 -44.32
C PRO A 58 -4.73 -56.62 -43.47
N ILE A 59 -6.05 -56.84 -43.43
CA ILE A 59 -6.97 -56.00 -42.65
C ILE A 59 -6.85 -56.25 -41.15
N LEU A 60 -6.72 -57.51 -40.72
CA LEU A 60 -6.54 -57.83 -39.30
C LEU A 60 -5.20 -57.35 -38.75
N SER A 61 -4.14 -57.42 -39.56
CA SER A 61 -2.82 -56.88 -39.22
C SER A 61 -2.84 -55.36 -39.11
N ALA A 62 -3.55 -54.67 -40.02
CA ALA A 62 -3.73 -53.23 -39.96
C ALA A 62 -4.49 -52.80 -38.69
N ILE A 63 -5.57 -53.50 -38.35
CA ILE A 63 -6.34 -53.27 -37.11
C ILE A 63 -5.45 -53.51 -35.88
N LYS A 64 -4.72 -54.63 -35.82
CA LYS A 64 -3.79 -54.94 -34.73
C LYS A 64 -2.74 -53.84 -34.57
N ASN A 65 -2.14 -53.41 -35.68
CA ASN A 65 -1.10 -52.40 -35.68
C ASN A 65 -1.61 -51.07 -35.13
N GLU A 66 -2.83 -50.65 -35.46
CA GLU A 66 -3.39 -49.41 -34.90
C GLU A 66 -3.61 -49.50 -33.39
N TYR A 67 -4.10 -50.63 -32.88
CA TYR A 67 -4.22 -50.83 -31.43
C TYR A 67 -2.85 -50.88 -30.74
N ASP A 68 -1.86 -51.53 -31.35
CA ASP A 68 -0.51 -51.62 -30.79
C ASP A 68 0.16 -50.22 -30.74
N VAL A 69 0.04 -49.43 -31.80
CA VAL A 69 0.54 -48.04 -31.87
C VAL A 69 -0.15 -47.14 -30.85
N THR A 70 -1.48 -47.22 -30.74
CA THR A 70 -2.24 -46.41 -29.75
C THR A 70 -1.92 -46.81 -28.31
N LEU A 71 -1.72 -48.09 -28.02
CA LEU A 71 -1.29 -48.55 -26.69
C LEU A 71 0.11 -48.04 -26.32
N VAL A 72 1.05 -48.04 -27.26
CA VAL A 72 2.38 -47.45 -27.05
C VAL A 72 2.26 -45.95 -26.77
N HIS A 73 1.45 -45.23 -27.56
CA HIS A 73 1.21 -43.81 -27.35
C HIS A 73 0.63 -43.50 -25.95
N LEU A 74 -0.37 -44.27 -25.50
CA LEU A 74 -0.96 -44.09 -24.17
C LEU A 74 0.05 -44.38 -23.05
N ARG A 75 0.91 -45.39 -23.20
CA ARG A 75 1.99 -45.69 -22.24
C ARG A 75 3.00 -44.55 -22.16
N GLU A 76 3.37 -43.96 -23.28
CA GLU A 76 4.25 -42.79 -23.32
C GLU A 76 3.61 -41.59 -22.62
N GLN A 77 2.33 -41.30 -22.89
CA GLN A 77 1.60 -40.24 -22.18
C GLN A 77 1.59 -40.46 -20.66
N ILE A 78 1.36 -41.70 -20.19
CA ILE A 78 1.38 -42.02 -18.75
C ILE A 78 2.78 -41.79 -18.17
N ARG A 79 3.83 -42.20 -18.89
CA ARG A 79 5.23 -42.00 -18.48
C ARG A 79 5.55 -40.51 -18.33
N ASP A 80 5.04 -39.68 -19.24
CA ASP A 80 5.29 -38.24 -19.24
C ASP A 80 4.49 -37.51 -18.14
N LEU A 81 3.29 -38.00 -17.79
CA LEU A 81 2.46 -37.43 -16.72
C LEU A 81 3.01 -37.69 -15.30
N LEU A 82 3.75 -38.78 -15.09
CA LEU A 82 4.31 -39.15 -13.79
C LEU A 82 5.25 -38.07 -13.18
N PRO A 83 6.26 -37.55 -13.91
CA PRO A 83 7.12 -36.48 -13.39
C PRO A 83 6.37 -35.16 -13.22
N LEU A 84 5.32 -34.90 -14.01
CA LEU A 84 4.48 -33.71 -13.83
C LEU A 84 3.74 -33.75 -12.49
N ARG A 85 3.21 -34.91 -12.08
CA ARG A 85 2.61 -35.07 -10.75
C ARG A 85 3.61 -34.81 -9.63
N GLY A 86 4.84 -35.32 -9.76
CA GLY A 86 5.91 -35.06 -8.79
C GLY A 86 6.27 -33.56 -8.69
N LYS A 87 6.40 -32.88 -9.84
CA LYS A 87 6.64 -31.43 -9.88
C LYS A 87 5.50 -30.64 -9.26
N LEU A 88 4.25 -31.05 -9.49
CA LEU A 88 3.07 -30.41 -8.90
C LEU A 88 3.09 -30.49 -7.36
N VAL A 89 3.42 -31.66 -6.79
CA VAL A 89 3.55 -31.83 -5.33
C VAL A 89 4.62 -30.90 -4.77
N LEU A 90 5.80 -30.86 -5.40
CA LEU A 90 6.90 -30.00 -4.95
C LEU A 90 6.53 -28.50 -5.01
N VAL A 91 5.83 -28.07 -6.07
CA VAL A 91 5.34 -26.69 -6.18
C VAL A 91 4.26 -26.41 -5.13
N SER A 92 3.37 -27.36 -4.85
CA SER A 92 2.35 -27.24 -3.79
C SER A 92 3.00 -27.04 -2.43
N GLU A 93 3.97 -27.89 -2.07
CA GLU A 93 4.72 -27.78 -0.81
C GLU A 93 5.47 -26.44 -0.70
N GLN A 94 6.07 -25.98 -1.81
CA GLN A 94 6.74 -24.69 -1.84
C GLN A 94 5.78 -23.52 -1.65
N CYS A 95 4.58 -23.58 -2.23
CA CYS A 95 3.54 -22.58 -2.04
C CYS A 95 3.02 -22.58 -0.60
N GLU A 96 2.75 -23.75 -0.03
CA GLU A 96 2.33 -23.90 1.38
C GLU A 96 3.38 -23.33 2.34
N LYS A 97 4.66 -23.62 2.10
CA LYS A 97 5.76 -23.04 2.87
C LYS A 97 5.77 -21.51 2.80
N LYS A 98 5.66 -20.94 1.60
CA LYS A 98 5.61 -19.48 1.41
C LYS A 98 4.43 -18.84 2.15
N ILE A 99 3.26 -19.47 2.10
CA ILE A 99 2.06 -18.99 2.81
C ILE A 99 2.29 -19.02 4.33
N LEU A 100 2.90 -20.08 4.86
CA LEU A 100 3.22 -20.18 6.28
C LEU A 100 4.24 -19.13 6.72
N ASP A 101 5.30 -18.93 5.94
CA ASP A 101 6.34 -17.93 6.21
C ASP A 101 5.74 -16.51 6.22
N GLN A 102 4.89 -16.18 5.23
CA GLN A 102 4.17 -14.90 5.19
C GLN A 102 3.27 -14.72 6.42
N ARG A 103 2.51 -15.74 6.82
CA ARG A 103 1.65 -15.67 8.01
C ARG A 103 2.44 -15.45 9.31
N VAL A 104 3.64 -16.02 9.41
CA VAL A 104 4.52 -15.80 10.57
C VAL A 104 5.03 -14.37 10.57
N GLN A 105 5.44 -13.86 9.40
CA GLN A 105 5.90 -12.49 9.24
C GLN A 105 4.80 -11.47 9.61
N GLU A 106 3.60 -11.63 9.07
CA GLU A 106 2.43 -10.78 9.40
C GLU A 106 2.14 -10.78 10.90
N ARG A 107 2.20 -11.93 11.58
CA ARG A 107 1.99 -12.02 13.03
C ARG A 107 3.06 -11.26 13.81
N ASN A 108 4.32 -11.31 13.36
CA ASN A 108 5.41 -10.60 13.99
C ASN A 108 5.27 -9.08 13.82
N GLU A 109 4.90 -8.63 12.61
CA GLU A 109 4.63 -7.22 12.32
C GLU A 109 3.46 -6.68 13.14
N ILE A 110 2.34 -7.42 13.21
CA ILE A 110 1.19 -7.05 14.04
C ILE A 110 1.60 -6.94 15.52
N ARG A 111 2.45 -7.86 16.01
CA ARG A 111 2.94 -7.82 17.39
C ARG A 111 3.81 -6.58 17.64
N ALA A 112 4.73 -6.27 16.74
CA ALA A 112 5.61 -5.11 16.84
C ALA A 112 4.79 -3.80 16.81
N LEU A 113 3.86 -3.67 15.87
CA LEU A 113 2.96 -2.53 15.78
C LEU A 113 2.12 -2.37 17.05
N LYS A 114 1.60 -3.46 17.62
CA LYS A 114 0.84 -3.42 18.87
C LYS A 114 1.68 -2.93 20.05
N GLN A 115 2.94 -3.36 20.14
CA GLN A 115 3.87 -2.89 21.18
C GLN A 115 4.16 -1.39 21.02
N GLU A 116 4.34 -0.93 19.79
CA GLU A 116 4.59 0.49 19.51
C GLU A 116 3.36 1.35 19.82
N CYS A 117 2.15 0.92 19.45
CA CYS A 117 0.91 1.59 19.84
C CYS A 117 0.78 1.71 21.37
N GLN A 118 1.09 0.64 22.11
CA GLN A 118 1.08 0.68 23.58
C GLN A 118 2.15 1.60 24.15
N ARG A 119 3.32 1.71 23.51
CA ARG A 119 4.38 2.64 23.90
C ARG A 119 3.93 4.09 23.69
N LEU A 120 3.41 4.40 22.50
CA LEU A 120 2.91 5.73 22.16
C LEU A 120 1.75 6.15 23.07
N GLN A 121 0.84 5.23 23.38
CA GLN A 121 -0.27 5.50 24.28
C GLN A 121 0.21 5.90 25.69
N ARG A 122 1.20 5.19 26.25
CA ARG A 122 1.82 5.55 27.53
C ARG A 122 2.48 6.94 27.50
N VAL A 123 3.12 7.29 26.38
CA VAL A 123 3.72 8.63 26.20
C VAL A 123 2.63 9.71 26.18
N ILE A 124 1.53 9.48 25.47
CA ILE A 124 0.39 10.41 25.43
C ILE A 124 -0.20 10.59 26.84
N GLU A 125 -0.39 9.51 27.59
CA GLU A 125 -0.91 9.56 28.96
C GLU A 125 0.05 10.33 29.89
N SER A 126 1.36 10.11 29.77
CA SER A 126 2.38 10.87 30.52
C SER A 126 2.35 12.36 30.17
N MET A 127 2.30 12.71 28.89
CA MET A 127 2.26 14.10 28.42
C MET A 127 0.97 14.80 28.86
N ARG A 128 -0.17 14.11 28.80
CA ARG A 128 -1.44 14.61 29.32
C ARG A 128 -1.37 14.87 30.82
N GLY A 129 -0.78 13.96 31.59
CA GLY A 129 -0.56 14.13 33.03
C GLY A 129 0.30 15.37 33.34
N GLN A 130 1.39 15.57 32.59
CA GLN A 130 2.23 16.76 32.72
C GLN A 130 1.46 18.03 32.36
N GLN A 131 0.69 18.03 31.28
CA GLN A 131 -0.13 19.17 30.88
C GLN A 131 -1.14 19.54 31.97
N THR A 132 -1.81 18.56 32.58
CA THR A 132 -2.74 18.82 33.69
C THR A 132 -2.02 19.38 34.91
N ALA A 133 -0.84 18.84 35.26
CA ALA A 133 -0.05 19.35 36.39
C ALA A 133 0.41 20.79 36.18
N LEU A 134 0.91 21.12 34.98
CA LEU A 134 1.29 22.49 34.63
C LEU A 134 0.07 23.42 34.63
N GLN A 135 -1.07 22.97 34.14
CA GLN A 135 -2.31 23.76 34.14
C GLN A 135 -2.73 24.11 35.57
N ILE A 136 -2.68 23.15 36.51
CA ILE A 136 -2.97 23.40 37.93
C ILE A 136 -2.00 24.44 38.51
N GLN A 137 -0.71 24.36 38.20
CA GLN A 137 0.27 25.36 38.66
C GLN A 137 -0.01 26.75 38.11
N VAL A 138 -0.37 26.85 36.83
CA VAL A 138 -0.76 28.12 36.19
C VAL A 138 -1.99 28.72 36.88
N ASP A 139 -2.99 27.89 37.18
CA ASP A 139 -4.22 28.38 37.81
C ASP A 139 -3.97 28.81 39.27
N HIS A 140 -3.13 28.08 40.01
CA HIS A 140 -2.69 28.50 41.34
C HIS A 140 -1.92 29.84 41.31
N LEU A 141 -0.97 30.00 40.39
CA LEU A 141 -0.22 31.24 40.23
C LEU A 141 -1.11 32.43 39.83
N LYS A 142 -2.16 32.19 39.03
CA LYS A 142 -3.16 33.22 38.71
C LYS A 142 -3.95 33.65 39.93
N GLU A 143 -4.34 32.69 40.77
CA GLU A 143 -5.05 32.96 42.02
C GLU A 143 -4.15 33.77 42.97
N ASP A 144 -2.92 33.33 43.19
CA ASP A 144 -1.93 34.04 44.00
C ASP A 144 -1.72 35.47 43.49
N LEU A 145 -1.54 35.64 42.17
CA LEU A 145 -1.41 36.96 41.56
C LEU A 145 -2.64 37.83 41.83
N ALA A 146 -3.84 37.28 41.69
CA ALA A 146 -5.08 38.00 41.98
C ALA A 146 -5.17 38.42 43.47
N THR A 147 -4.77 37.54 44.40
CA THR A 147 -4.73 37.88 45.83
C THR A 147 -3.74 39.02 46.11
N GLN A 148 -2.55 38.99 45.51
CA GLN A 148 -1.54 40.04 45.66
C GLN A 148 -2.04 41.38 45.09
N TYR A 149 -2.70 41.37 43.93
CA TYR A 149 -3.32 42.57 43.37
C TYR A 149 -4.39 43.15 44.29
N GLN A 150 -5.21 42.31 44.92
CA GLN A 150 -6.22 42.76 45.87
C GLN A 150 -5.59 43.39 47.11
N LEU A 151 -4.55 42.75 47.67
CA LEU A 151 -3.80 43.30 48.81
C LEU A 151 -3.16 44.66 48.48
N TYR A 152 -2.49 44.77 47.33
CA TYR A 152 -1.92 46.02 46.86
C TYR A 152 -2.98 47.12 46.72
N ARG A 153 -4.16 46.78 46.20
CA ARG A 153 -5.27 47.73 46.07
C ARG A 153 -5.79 48.19 47.43
N ASN A 154 -6.01 47.26 48.36
CA ASN A 154 -6.45 47.56 49.72
C ASN A 154 -5.45 48.48 50.44
N GLU A 155 -4.16 48.19 50.33
CA GLU A 155 -3.07 49.00 50.89
C GLU A 155 -3.04 50.41 50.28
N ARG A 156 -3.18 50.51 48.95
CA ARG A 156 -3.28 51.79 48.25
C ARG A 156 -4.48 52.61 48.72
N ASP A 157 -5.64 51.98 48.87
CA ASP A 157 -6.85 52.66 49.30
C ASP A 157 -6.76 53.10 50.78
N ALA A 158 -6.15 52.28 51.65
CA ALA A 158 -5.84 52.65 53.04
C ALA A 158 -4.89 53.86 53.11
N ARG A 159 -3.82 53.89 52.30
CA ARG A 159 -2.90 55.04 52.21
C ARG A 159 -3.61 56.31 51.75
N LYS A 160 -4.48 56.22 50.73
CA LYS A 160 -5.28 57.36 50.29
C LYS A 160 -6.17 57.90 51.41
N LEU A 161 -6.86 57.02 52.14
CA LEU A 161 -7.70 57.41 53.27
C LEU A 161 -6.87 58.10 54.36
N LEU A 162 -5.69 57.58 54.65
CA LEU A 162 -4.76 58.15 55.64
C LEU A 162 -4.28 59.53 55.21
N ILE A 163 -3.90 59.71 53.94
CA ILE A 163 -3.52 61.01 53.37
C ILE A 163 -4.69 61.99 53.47
N THR A 164 -5.89 61.60 53.06
CA THR A 164 -7.08 62.46 53.18
C THR A 164 -7.30 62.86 54.63
N ARG A 165 -7.17 61.93 55.58
CA ARG A 165 -7.32 62.22 57.01
C ARG A 165 -6.25 63.19 57.51
N ILE A 166 -4.98 62.99 57.16
CA ILE A 166 -3.89 63.92 57.47
C ILE A 166 -4.20 65.29 56.90
N SER A 167 -4.59 65.39 55.61
CA SER A 167 -4.92 66.67 54.99
C SER A 167 -6.11 67.35 55.66
N THR A 168 -7.15 66.61 56.08
CA THR A 168 -8.26 67.19 56.85
C THR A 168 -7.83 67.64 58.24
N MET A 169 -6.98 66.87 58.92
CA MET A 169 -6.46 67.24 60.25
C MET A 169 -5.56 68.47 60.16
N GLN A 170 -4.71 68.56 59.14
CA GLN A 170 -3.91 69.76 58.85
C GLN A 170 -4.81 70.95 58.54
N SER A 171 -5.87 70.78 57.74
CA SER A 171 -6.83 71.87 57.50
C SER A 171 -7.59 72.29 58.76
N THR A 172 -7.98 71.35 59.65
CA THR A 172 -8.62 71.71 60.93
C THR A 172 -7.64 72.35 61.89
N GLN A 173 -6.40 71.87 61.91
CA GLN A 173 -5.33 72.42 62.73
C GLN A 173 -4.92 73.79 62.19
N ASP A 174 -4.88 74.04 60.89
CA ASP A 174 -4.67 75.37 60.29
C ASP A 174 -5.84 76.33 60.58
N THR A 175 -7.05 75.81 60.82
CA THR A 175 -8.19 76.63 61.31
C THR A 175 -8.20 76.83 62.84
N GLU A 176 -7.48 76.00 63.60
CA GLU A 176 -7.34 76.10 65.06
C GLU A 176 -5.99 76.77 65.48
N HIS A 177 -4.96 76.76 64.63
CA HIS A 177 -3.62 77.35 64.82
C HIS A 177 -3.54 78.85 64.49
N ASP A 178 -4.68 79.52 64.31
CA ASP A 178 -4.72 80.98 64.55
C ASP A 178 -4.77 81.30 66.06
N ASP A 179 -4.82 80.30 66.94
CA ASP A 179 -4.51 80.44 68.36
C ASP A 179 -3.75 79.21 68.91
N ASN A 180 -2.59 79.48 69.48
CA ASN A 180 -1.72 78.58 70.26
C ASN A 180 -0.67 77.78 69.48
N ASN A 181 0.55 78.35 69.49
CA ASN A 181 1.80 77.61 69.48
C ASN A 181 1.89 76.80 70.78
N GLU A 182 2.08 75.49 70.70
CA GLU A 182 2.71 74.75 71.79
C GLU A 182 3.89 73.95 71.29
N GLU A 183 4.91 73.99 72.13
CA GLU A 183 6.29 73.62 71.94
C GLU A 183 6.45 72.10 72.02
N ASP A 184 6.87 71.46 70.94
CA ASP A 184 7.34 70.08 71.00
C ASP A 184 8.74 70.04 71.63
N GLU A 185 8.89 69.17 72.64
CA GLU A 185 10.16 68.81 73.27
C GLU A 185 11.13 68.27 72.20
N SER A 186 11.95 69.17 71.66
CA SER A 186 12.99 68.81 70.71
C SER A 186 14.11 68.06 71.41
N GLU A 187 14.22 66.76 71.13
CA GLU A 187 15.50 66.07 71.18
C GLU A 187 16.52 66.90 70.39
N ASP A 188 17.70 67.12 70.97
CA ASP A 188 18.75 67.98 70.42
C ASP A 188 18.90 67.73 68.90
N PRO A 189 18.59 68.71 68.04
CA PRO A 189 18.63 68.57 66.58
C PRO A 189 19.98 68.10 66.06
N VAL A 190 21.05 68.29 66.85
CA VAL A 190 22.39 67.80 66.55
C VAL A 190 22.47 66.28 66.72
N VAL A 191 21.86 65.70 67.75
CA VAL A 191 21.86 64.25 68.02
C VAL A 191 21.14 63.49 66.90
N VAL A 192 19.97 64.00 66.46
CA VAL A 192 19.20 63.39 65.37
C VAL A 192 19.97 63.46 64.04
N LYS A 193 20.66 64.58 63.77
CA LYS A 193 21.51 64.71 62.57
C LYS A 193 22.69 63.74 62.60
N MET A 194 23.32 63.57 63.75
CA MET A 194 24.41 62.60 63.93
C MET A 194 23.92 61.15 63.75
N ALA A 195 22.78 60.78 64.35
CA ALA A 195 22.18 59.46 64.18
C ALA A 195 21.82 59.19 62.71
N LEU A 196 21.24 60.17 62.02
CA LEU A 196 20.91 60.08 60.61
C LEU A 196 22.16 59.94 59.73
N GLN A 197 23.25 60.65 60.06
CA GLN A 197 24.52 60.49 59.37
C GLN A 197 25.08 59.08 59.54
N VAL A 198 25.09 58.54 60.77
CA VAL A 198 25.54 57.17 61.05
C VAL A 198 24.71 56.14 60.29
N CYS A 199 23.37 56.28 60.28
CA CYS A 199 22.49 55.40 59.52
C CYS A 199 22.78 55.44 58.01
N ARG A 200 23.12 56.61 57.45
CA ARG A 200 23.50 56.73 56.04
C ARG A 200 24.82 56.05 55.74
N GLU A 201 25.82 56.24 56.61
CA GLU A 201 27.12 55.58 56.48
C GLU A 201 26.97 54.06 56.55
N ASP A 202 26.19 53.53 57.49
CA ASP A 202 25.97 52.09 57.61
C ASP A 202 25.19 51.51 56.43
N LEU A 203 24.20 52.24 55.90
CA LEU A 203 23.51 51.85 54.67
C LEU A 203 24.49 51.75 53.49
N THR A 204 25.40 52.73 53.34
CA THR A 204 26.40 52.67 52.27
C THR A 204 27.37 51.50 52.43
N LYS A 205 27.79 51.17 53.66
CA LYS A 205 28.64 50.00 53.93
C LYS A 205 27.94 48.69 53.56
N VAL A 206 26.68 48.53 53.99
CA VAL A 206 25.88 47.33 53.68
C VAL A 206 25.66 47.21 52.18
N GLN A 207 25.39 48.32 51.47
CA GLN A 207 25.20 48.30 50.03
C GLN A 207 26.49 47.89 49.29
N VAL A 208 27.65 48.35 49.74
CA VAL A 208 28.95 47.96 49.17
C VAL A 208 29.24 46.47 49.41
N GLU A 209 29.01 45.97 50.62
CA GLU A 209 29.17 44.53 50.92
C GLU A 209 28.18 43.67 50.13
N LEU A 210 26.94 44.10 49.97
CA LEU A 210 25.95 43.39 49.16
C LEU A 210 26.38 43.33 47.69
N ASN A 211 26.86 44.44 47.13
CA ASN A 211 27.37 44.49 45.76
C ASN A 211 28.62 43.60 45.60
N ARG A 212 29.50 43.56 46.61
CA ARG A 212 30.68 42.67 46.62
C ARG A 212 30.26 41.20 46.62
N LEU A 213 29.35 40.81 47.52
CA LEU A 213 28.80 39.45 47.57
C LEU A 213 28.09 39.10 46.26
N GLN A 214 27.27 39.99 45.72
CA GLN A 214 26.61 39.75 44.45
C GLN A 214 27.60 39.52 43.30
N ALA A 215 28.70 40.27 43.25
CA ALA A 215 29.75 40.07 42.25
C ALA A 215 30.57 38.78 42.48
N GLU A 216 30.80 38.38 43.74
CA GLU A 216 31.53 37.15 44.07
C GLU A 216 30.69 35.88 43.82
N TYR A 217 29.36 35.97 43.95
CA TYR A 217 28.45 34.83 43.84
C TYR A 217 27.56 34.84 42.59
N SER A 218 27.67 35.83 41.69
CA SER A 218 26.87 35.86 40.45
C SER A 218 27.16 34.69 39.52
N ASP A 219 28.40 34.21 39.52
CA ASP A 219 28.90 33.24 38.56
C ASP A 219 29.09 31.85 39.18
N VAL A 220 28.64 31.65 40.43
CA VAL A 220 28.80 30.39 41.15
C VAL A 220 27.51 29.59 41.09
N VAL A 221 27.60 28.39 40.51
CA VAL A 221 26.50 27.42 40.48
C VAL A 221 26.49 26.62 41.78
N PRO A 222 25.33 26.44 42.44
CA PRO A 222 25.23 25.59 43.62
C PRO A 222 25.81 24.19 43.38
N ARG A 223 26.55 23.65 44.36
CA ARG A 223 27.29 22.38 44.18
C ARG A 223 26.40 21.22 43.73
N ARG A 224 25.17 21.14 44.25
CA ARG A 224 24.17 20.15 43.84
C ARG A 224 23.83 20.22 42.35
N ASP A 225 23.67 21.43 41.83
CA ASP A 225 23.31 21.65 40.43
C ASP A 225 24.50 21.38 39.52
N TRP A 226 25.72 21.70 39.97
CA TRP A 226 26.95 21.30 39.30
C TRP A 226 27.12 19.77 39.27
N ASP A 227 26.92 19.08 40.40
CA ASP A 227 27.03 17.61 40.47
C ASP A 227 25.99 16.95 39.53
N ASN A 228 24.75 17.46 39.51
CA ASN A 228 23.71 17.01 38.58
C ASN A 228 24.08 17.28 37.12
N LEU A 229 24.57 18.48 36.81
CA LEU A 229 24.97 18.86 35.45
C LEU A 229 26.16 18.02 34.97
N ASN A 230 27.12 17.77 35.85
CA ASN A 230 28.28 16.92 35.58
C ASN A 230 27.84 15.47 35.32
N HIS A 231 26.92 14.93 36.11
CA HIS A 231 26.36 13.60 35.86
C HIS A 231 25.65 13.50 34.52
N MET A 232 24.82 14.50 34.17
CA MET A 232 24.16 14.56 32.85
C MET A 232 25.17 14.68 31.70
N HIS A 233 26.26 15.42 31.91
CA HIS A 233 27.33 15.55 30.94
C HIS A 233 28.05 14.21 30.72
N GLU A 234 28.44 13.53 31.80
CA GLU A 234 29.04 12.20 31.75
C GLU A 234 28.13 11.17 31.06
N GLU A 235 26.83 11.16 31.39
CA GLU A 235 25.87 10.27 30.74
C GLU A 235 25.74 10.56 29.23
N THR A 236 25.74 11.84 28.86
CA THR A 236 25.68 12.27 27.46
C THR A 236 26.94 11.89 26.70
N LEU A 237 28.12 12.03 27.32
CA LEU A 237 29.39 11.59 26.74
C LEU A 237 29.38 10.08 26.50
N MET A 238 28.95 9.27 27.48
CA MET A 238 28.84 7.82 27.32
C MET A 238 27.91 7.45 26.16
N LYS A 239 26.76 8.12 26.02
CA LYS A 239 25.85 7.92 24.88
C LYS A 239 26.50 8.27 23.55
N LEU A 240 27.27 9.37 23.50
CA LEU A 240 27.98 9.79 22.29
C LEU A 240 29.03 8.76 21.89
N GLU A 241 29.82 8.26 22.85
CA GLU A 241 30.81 7.21 22.62
C GLU A 241 30.17 5.93 22.10
N THR A 242 29.04 5.49 22.68
CA THR A 242 28.31 4.31 22.17
C THR A 242 27.80 4.51 20.75
N LEU A 243 27.22 5.67 20.44
CA LEU A 243 26.71 5.97 19.10
C LEU A 243 27.83 6.05 18.07
N GLN A 244 28.99 6.58 18.47
CA GLN A 244 30.16 6.62 17.61
C GLN A 244 30.71 5.21 17.34
N ALA A 245 30.76 4.34 18.35
CA ALA A 245 31.13 2.94 18.17
C ALA A 245 30.15 2.20 17.23
N ASP A 246 28.85 2.42 17.40
CA ASP A 246 27.82 1.85 16.51
C ASP A 246 27.97 2.35 15.07
N PHE A 247 28.30 3.64 14.88
CA PHE A 247 28.54 4.22 13.57
C PHE A 247 29.78 3.62 12.90
N ASP A 248 30.88 3.47 13.65
CA ASP A 248 32.11 2.86 13.14
C ASP A 248 31.88 1.37 12.81
N GLN A 249 31.10 0.66 13.61
CA GLN A 249 30.67 -0.70 13.30
C GLN A 249 29.86 -0.74 12.00
N LEU A 250 28.82 0.09 11.86
CA LEU A 250 27.98 0.13 10.66
C LEU A 250 28.80 0.47 9.41
N LYS A 251 29.77 1.37 9.54
CA LYS A 251 30.70 1.71 8.45
C LYS A 251 31.55 0.51 8.05
N SER A 252 32.06 -0.24 9.03
CA SER A 252 32.82 -1.47 8.75
C SER A 252 31.95 -2.55 8.07
N GLU A 253 30.70 -2.73 8.49
CA GLU A 253 29.74 -3.66 7.88
C GLU A 253 29.36 -3.22 6.45
N TYR A 254 29.28 -1.92 6.21
CA TYR A 254 29.07 -1.38 4.87
C TYR A 254 30.28 -1.67 3.97
N ASP A 255 31.49 -1.41 4.46
CA ASP A 255 32.73 -1.64 3.71
C ASP A 255 32.93 -3.15 3.40
N THR A 256 32.60 -4.04 4.34
CA THR A 256 32.64 -5.49 4.10
C THR A 256 31.62 -5.91 3.04
N LEU A 257 30.39 -5.39 3.10
CA LEU A 257 29.36 -5.67 2.10
C LEU A 257 29.76 -5.17 0.71
N LEU A 258 30.39 -4.00 0.65
CA LEU A 258 30.88 -3.41 -0.59
C LEU A 258 32.01 -4.25 -1.20
N GLU A 259 32.92 -4.77 -0.37
CA GLU A 259 33.97 -5.68 -0.85
C GLU A 259 33.40 -7.04 -1.29
N VAL A 260 32.40 -7.60 -0.61
CA VAL A 260 31.68 -8.81 -1.05
C VAL A 260 30.99 -8.57 -2.40
N HIS A 261 30.34 -7.42 -2.59
CA HIS A 261 29.76 -7.04 -3.88
C HIS A 261 30.84 -6.90 -4.97
N ARG A 262 31.99 -6.30 -4.64
CA ARG A 262 33.11 -6.13 -5.57
C ARG A 262 33.73 -7.47 -5.97
N GLN A 263 33.82 -8.44 -5.07
CA GLN A 263 34.36 -9.78 -5.32
C GLN A 263 33.37 -10.68 -6.10
N SER A 264 32.07 -10.49 -5.89
CA SER A 264 31.01 -11.20 -6.64
C SER A 264 30.80 -10.66 -8.06
N ALA A 265 31.07 -9.38 -8.32
CA ALA A 265 30.95 -8.77 -9.66
C ALA A 265 31.79 -9.47 -10.77
N PRO A 266 33.10 -9.76 -10.59
CA PRO A 266 33.88 -10.51 -11.58
C PRO A 266 33.55 -12.02 -11.59
N ALA A 267 33.13 -12.61 -10.46
CA ALA A 267 32.71 -14.02 -10.41
C ALA A 267 31.47 -14.28 -11.27
N VAL A 268 30.53 -13.32 -11.33
CA VAL A 268 29.37 -13.37 -12.23
C VAL A 268 29.81 -13.25 -13.70
N LEU A 269 30.76 -12.37 -14.03
CA LEU A 269 31.28 -12.24 -15.41
C LEU A 269 32.02 -13.50 -15.89
N HIS A 270 32.84 -14.13 -15.04
CA HIS A 270 33.54 -15.38 -15.40
C HIS A 270 32.58 -16.58 -15.46
N SER A 271 31.56 -16.65 -14.58
CA SER A 271 30.52 -17.67 -14.67
C SER A 271 29.68 -17.53 -15.94
N ASN A 272 29.44 -16.29 -16.40
CA ASN A 272 28.69 -16.03 -17.63
C ASN A 272 29.47 -16.39 -18.90
N GLN A 273 30.81 -16.39 -18.86
CA GLN A 273 31.63 -16.74 -20.03
C GLN A 273 31.78 -18.26 -20.22
N SER A 274 31.74 -19.07 -19.14
CA SER A 274 31.76 -20.54 -19.28
C SER A 274 30.40 -21.15 -19.64
N VAL A 275 29.30 -20.45 -19.35
CA VAL A 275 27.92 -20.90 -19.66
C VAL A 275 27.54 -20.74 -21.14
N LEU A 276 28.35 -20.02 -21.94
CA LEU A 276 28.12 -19.85 -23.38
C LEU A 276 28.69 -20.98 -24.26
N GLN A 277 29.44 -21.95 -23.71
CA GLN A 277 30.05 -23.03 -24.52
C GLN A 277 29.46 -24.42 -24.33
N HIS A 278 28.62 -24.66 -23.32
CA HIS A 278 27.96 -25.95 -23.15
C HIS A 278 26.45 -25.82 -23.27
N GLY A 279 25.96 -26.05 -24.48
CA GLY A 279 24.55 -26.31 -24.72
C GLY A 279 24.16 -27.65 -24.11
N SER A 280 23.22 -27.65 -23.17
CA SER A 280 22.19 -28.68 -23.00
C SER A 280 21.26 -28.27 -21.85
N GLY A 281 19.98 -28.58 -21.99
CA GLY A 281 18.90 -27.98 -21.22
C GLY A 281 18.96 -28.22 -19.71
N ASN A 282 18.94 -27.11 -18.97
CA ASN A 282 18.29 -27.01 -17.67
C ASN A 282 18.02 -25.52 -17.41
N LYS A 283 16.78 -25.08 -17.68
CA LYS A 283 16.30 -23.74 -17.32
C LYS A 283 16.02 -23.70 -15.82
N THR A 284 17.08 -23.77 -15.01
CA THR A 284 17.02 -23.42 -13.60
C THR A 284 17.16 -21.91 -13.50
N HIS A 285 16.04 -21.29 -13.15
CA HIS A 285 15.90 -19.90 -12.73
C HIS A 285 17.09 -19.45 -11.88
N CYS A 286 18.03 -18.74 -12.51
CA CYS A 286 18.91 -17.84 -11.77
C CYS A 286 18.10 -16.57 -11.56
N TRP A 287 17.65 -16.36 -10.32
CA TRP A 287 16.96 -15.16 -9.89
C TRP A 287 17.91 -13.99 -10.06
N LEU A 288 17.82 -13.39 -11.24
CA LEU A 288 18.36 -12.11 -11.59
C LEU A 288 17.92 -11.13 -10.48
N LEU A 289 18.86 -10.68 -9.65
CA LEU A 289 18.76 -9.37 -8.99
C LEU A 289 18.81 -8.31 -10.10
N VAL A 290 17.78 -8.26 -10.94
CA VAL A 290 17.46 -7.05 -11.67
C VAL A 290 16.93 -6.14 -10.58
N THR A 291 17.71 -5.13 -10.24
CA THR A 291 17.12 -3.82 -9.94
C THR A 291 15.98 -3.62 -10.92
N THR A 292 14.73 -3.74 -10.48
CA THR A 292 13.55 -3.62 -11.36
C THR A 292 13.71 -2.35 -12.20
N PRO A 293 13.87 -2.43 -13.53
CA PRO A 293 14.00 -1.24 -14.35
C PRO A 293 12.74 -0.41 -14.13
N ARG A 294 12.90 0.84 -13.69
CA ARG A 294 11.76 1.72 -13.47
C ARG A 294 11.03 1.87 -14.82
N PRO A 295 9.70 1.65 -14.87
CA PRO A 295 8.94 1.82 -16.10
C PRO A 295 9.16 3.23 -16.66
N ASN A 296 9.31 3.33 -17.98
CA ASN A 296 9.36 4.63 -18.64
C ASN A 296 7.95 5.23 -18.71
N TRP A 297 7.59 6.00 -17.69
CA TRP A 297 6.26 6.61 -17.55
C TRP A 297 5.91 7.59 -18.68
N GLU A 298 6.91 8.11 -19.40
CA GLU A 298 6.68 9.00 -20.56
C GLU A 298 5.97 8.25 -21.70
N GLN A 299 6.11 6.92 -21.78
CA GLN A 299 5.38 6.11 -22.78
C GLN A 299 3.88 6.02 -22.48
N CYS A 300 3.44 6.37 -21.27
CA CYS A 300 2.03 6.33 -20.89
C CYS A 300 1.27 7.61 -21.23
N SER A 301 1.91 8.61 -21.87
CA SER A 301 1.28 9.88 -22.25
C SER A 301 0.03 9.69 -23.09
N ASP A 302 0.07 8.75 -24.03
CA ASP A 302 -1.01 8.56 -25.01
C ASP A 302 -2.26 7.95 -24.36
N ILE A 303 -2.08 7.12 -23.33
CA ILE A 303 -3.16 6.48 -22.57
C ILE A 303 -3.83 7.48 -21.63
N LEU A 304 -3.09 8.47 -21.15
CA LEU A 304 -3.54 9.48 -20.17
C LEU A 304 -4.05 10.77 -20.81
N GLY A 305 -4.23 10.79 -22.14
CA GLY A 305 -4.79 11.94 -22.87
C GLY A 305 -3.78 13.06 -23.16
N GLY A 306 -2.49 12.74 -23.21
CA GLY A 306 -1.41 13.68 -23.59
C GLY A 306 -0.29 13.79 -22.55
N SER A 307 0.86 14.33 -22.98
CA SER A 307 2.07 14.47 -22.13
C SER A 307 1.88 15.45 -20.98
N GLU A 308 1.16 16.56 -21.17
CA GLU A 308 0.95 17.57 -20.13
C GLU A 308 0.08 17.07 -18.97
N ARG A 309 -1.06 16.42 -19.27
CA ARG A 309 -1.93 15.79 -18.27
C ARG A 309 -1.24 14.64 -17.53
N CYS A 310 -0.39 13.89 -18.22
CA CYS A 310 0.42 12.83 -17.63
C CYS A 310 1.41 13.39 -16.59
N LYS A 311 2.09 14.50 -16.92
CA LYS A 311 3.00 15.19 -15.99
C LYS A 311 2.27 15.70 -14.76
N GLU A 312 1.14 16.38 -14.92
CA GLU A 312 0.32 16.88 -13.80
C GLU A 312 -0.13 15.75 -12.86
N LEU A 313 -0.55 14.61 -13.42
CA LEU A 313 -1.00 13.45 -12.63
C LEU A 313 0.14 12.70 -11.94
N PHE A 314 1.35 12.72 -12.51
CA PHE A 314 2.50 11.97 -12.01
C PHE A 314 3.45 12.81 -11.15
N GLU A 315 3.33 14.13 -11.17
CA GLU A 315 4.12 15.05 -10.36
C GLU A 315 3.90 14.80 -8.86
N GLY A 316 4.99 14.64 -8.11
CA GLY A 316 4.96 14.32 -6.68
C GLY A 316 4.49 12.91 -6.29
N GLN A 317 4.05 12.08 -7.23
CA GLN A 317 3.50 10.74 -6.94
C GLN A 317 4.55 9.63 -6.92
N SER A 318 4.34 8.63 -6.05
CA SER A 318 5.15 7.41 -5.99
C SER A 318 4.93 6.53 -7.22
N SER A 319 5.90 5.68 -7.57
CA SER A 319 5.78 4.78 -8.74
C SER A 319 4.57 3.83 -8.64
N GLN A 320 4.21 3.41 -7.42
CA GLN A 320 3.02 2.61 -7.18
C GLN A 320 1.74 3.42 -7.41
N LYS A 321 1.71 4.67 -6.95
CA LYS A 321 0.54 5.54 -7.14
C LYS A 321 0.32 5.91 -8.60
N ARG A 322 1.40 6.12 -9.36
CA ARG A 322 1.36 6.33 -10.82
C ARG A 322 0.74 5.12 -11.54
N LEU A 323 1.11 3.90 -11.12
CA LEU A 323 0.53 2.68 -11.66
C LEU A 323 -0.97 2.55 -11.34
N GLU A 324 -1.39 2.87 -10.12
CA GLU A 324 -2.81 2.87 -9.74
C GLU A 324 -3.62 3.85 -10.59
N ILE A 325 -3.11 5.06 -10.81
CA ILE A 325 -3.75 6.07 -11.66
C ILE A 325 -3.88 5.56 -13.09
N LEU A 326 -2.82 4.93 -13.63
CA LEU A 326 -2.84 4.32 -14.95
C LEU A 326 -3.87 3.20 -15.05
N LEU A 327 -3.90 2.30 -14.06
CA LEU A 327 -4.86 1.20 -14.00
C LEU A 327 -6.30 1.70 -13.85
N GLN A 328 -6.53 2.79 -13.11
CA GLN A 328 -7.85 3.40 -12.98
C GLN A 328 -8.31 4.02 -14.30
N GLN A 329 -7.41 4.63 -15.08
CA GLN A 329 -7.75 5.15 -16.41
C GLN A 329 -7.97 4.02 -17.43
N MET A 330 -7.20 2.93 -17.35
CA MET A 330 -7.43 1.74 -18.15
C MET A 330 -8.74 1.02 -17.79
N ASN A 331 -9.07 0.93 -16.50
CA ASN A 331 -10.30 0.31 -16.00
C ASN A 331 -11.52 1.26 -16.06
N GLY A 332 -11.31 2.56 -16.26
CA GLY A 332 -12.37 3.56 -16.49
C GLY A 332 -13.14 3.35 -17.80
N GLN A 333 -12.73 2.37 -18.62
CA GLN A 333 -13.48 1.82 -19.74
C GLN A 333 -14.68 0.99 -19.23
N ASN A 334 -15.64 1.65 -18.56
CA ASN A 334 -16.87 1.03 -18.08
C ASN A 334 -17.55 0.29 -19.24
N GLU A 335 -17.68 -1.03 -19.11
CA GLU A 335 -18.31 -1.90 -20.13
C GLU A 335 -19.82 -1.64 -20.26
N PHE A 336 -20.42 -0.92 -19.30
CA PHE A 336 -21.85 -0.65 -19.22
C PHE A 336 -22.13 0.80 -18.83
N PHE A 337 -23.08 1.43 -19.50
CA PHE A 337 -23.74 2.67 -19.06
C PHE A 337 -24.97 2.35 -18.22
N THR A 338 -25.27 3.22 -17.26
CA THR A 338 -26.57 3.25 -16.60
C THR A 338 -27.49 4.17 -17.39
N GLY A 339 -28.62 3.66 -17.88
CA GLY A 339 -29.62 4.44 -18.60
C GLY A 339 -30.14 5.61 -17.76
N LEU A 340 -30.30 6.77 -18.38
CA LEU A 340 -30.63 8.04 -17.72
C LEU A 340 -32.13 8.16 -17.33
N GLY A 341 -32.94 7.16 -17.67
CA GLY A 341 -34.37 7.10 -17.35
C GLY A 341 -35.27 7.78 -18.40
N THR A 342 -36.59 7.66 -18.21
CA THR A 342 -37.63 8.17 -19.13
C THR A 342 -38.19 9.54 -18.69
N SER A 343 -37.40 10.36 -17.99
CA SER A 343 -37.85 11.68 -17.53
C SER A 343 -37.84 12.70 -18.68
N SER A 344 -38.71 13.73 -18.60
CA SER A 344 -38.75 14.79 -19.62
C SER A 344 -37.48 15.67 -19.67
N ASP A 345 -36.61 15.54 -18.67
CA ASP A 345 -35.34 16.28 -18.58
C ASP A 345 -34.23 15.61 -19.41
N VAL A 346 -34.41 14.35 -19.81
CA VAL A 346 -33.45 13.60 -20.64
C VAL A 346 -33.82 13.75 -22.11
N PRO A 347 -32.87 14.10 -23.00
CA PRO A 347 -33.12 14.21 -24.43
C PRO A 347 -33.72 12.92 -25.01
N ILE A 348 -34.65 13.05 -25.95
CA ILE A 348 -35.49 11.94 -26.44
C ILE A 348 -34.64 10.78 -26.99
N TYR A 349 -33.50 11.07 -27.62
CA TYR A 349 -32.56 10.07 -28.13
C TYR A 349 -31.76 9.32 -27.05
N LEU A 350 -31.85 9.71 -25.78
CA LEU A 350 -31.17 9.10 -24.62
C LEU A 350 -32.13 8.55 -23.56
N GLN A 351 -33.45 8.62 -23.79
CA GLN A 351 -34.47 8.08 -22.89
C GLN A 351 -34.48 6.55 -22.98
N CYS A 352 -33.59 5.90 -22.22
CA CYS A 352 -33.48 4.46 -22.12
C CYS A 352 -33.28 4.04 -20.66
N GLU A 353 -33.99 2.99 -20.24
CA GLU A 353 -33.88 2.41 -18.90
C GLU A 353 -33.07 1.11 -18.93
N GLY A 354 -32.20 0.91 -17.93
CA GLY A 354 -31.44 -0.33 -17.76
C GLY A 354 -29.92 -0.15 -17.92
N LYS A 355 -29.20 -1.28 -17.94
CA LYS A 355 -27.74 -1.32 -18.20
C LYS A 355 -27.52 -1.45 -19.70
N LEU A 356 -26.91 -0.43 -20.31
CA LEU A 356 -26.61 -0.38 -21.75
C LEU A 356 -25.15 -0.74 -21.98
N MET A 357 -24.83 -1.53 -23.01
CA MET A 357 -23.43 -1.86 -23.32
C MET A 357 -22.69 -0.65 -23.89
N ASN A 358 -21.46 -0.42 -23.42
CA ASN A 358 -20.56 0.53 -24.09
C ASN A 358 -19.95 -0.12 -25.33
N LEU A 359 -20.30 0.40 -26.51
CA LEU A 359 -19.87 -0.14 -27.80
C LEU A 359 -18.42 0.24 -28.15
N LYS A 360 -17.74 1.06 -27.32
CA LYS A 360 -16.32 1.44 -27.47
C LYS A 360 -15.99 1.85 -28.91
N LEU A 361 -16.76 2.79 -29.45
CA LEU A 361 -16.67 3.20 -30.84
C LEU A 361 -15.32 3.87 -31.12
N LYS A 362 -14.65 3.44 -32.19
CA LYS A 362 -13.42 4.09 -32.65
C LYS A 362 -13.73 5.42 -33.32
N LYS A 363 -12.80 6.38 -33.25
CA LYS A 363 -12.91 7.70 -33.89
C LYS A 363 -13.33 7.62 -35.38
N ALA A 364 -12.80 6.66 -36.12
CA ALA A 364 -13.15 6.46 -37.53
C ALA A 364 -14.63 6.05 -37.73
N ASP A 365 -15.16 5.18 -36.87
CA ASP A 365 -16.55 4.72 -36.93
C ASP A 365 -17.52 5.83 -36.53
N ILE A 366 -17.16 6.65 -35.54
CA ILE A 366 -17.95 7.82 -35.11
C ILE A 366 -18.07 8.84 -36.24
N VAL A 367 -16.95 9.17 -36.88
CA VAL A 367 -16.95 10.13 -38.00
C VAL A 367 -17.79 9.62 -39.17
N ARG A 368 -17.78 8.31 -39.44
CA ARG A 368 -18.64 7.71 -40.47
C ARG A 368 -20.12 7.89 -40.10
N VAL A 369 -20.50 7.48 -38.89
CA VAL A 369 -21.89 7.56 -38.42
C VAL A 369 -22.39 9.00 -38.39
N ILE A 370 -21.61 9.96 -37.90
CA ILE A 370 -21.98 11.38 -37.89
C ILE A 370 -22.18 11.90 -39.32
N LYS A 371 -21.29 11.56 -40.26
CA LYS A 371 -21.44 11.95 -41.67
C LYS A 371 -22.70 11.37 -42.30
N ASP A 372 -23.05 10.14 -41.95
CA ASP A 372 -24.24 9.47 -42.46
C ASP A 372 -25.52 10.09 -41.87
N ILE A 373 -25.54 10.40 -40.57
CA ILE A 373 -26.63 11.15 -39.90
C ILE A 373 -26.85 12.50 -40.61
N TRP A 374 -25.79 13.26 -40.86
CA TRP A 374 -25.92 14.56 -41.53
C TRP A 374 -26.40 14.42 -42.98
N ARG A 375 -25.88 13.44 -43.73
CA ARG A 375 -26.30 13.18 -45.10
C ARG A 375 -27.79 12.85 -45.18
N GLU A 376 -28.28 11.99 -44.30
CA GLU A 376 -29.69 11.58 -44.27
C GLU A 376 -30.59 12.73 -43.80
N LYS A 377 -30.13 13.55 -42.84
CA LYS A 377 -30.84 14.76 -42.42
C LYS A 377 -30.99 15.76 -43.57
N THR A 378 -29.92 16.01 -44.33
CA THR A 378 -29.96 16.91 -45.48
C THR A 378 -30.92 16.40 -46.54
N ALA A 379 -30.88 15.10 -46.85
CA ALA A 379 -31.78 14.48 -47.84
C ALA A 379 -33.25 14.50 -47.40
N GLU A 380 -33.55 14.40 -46.10
CA GLU A 380 -34.93 14.46 -45.60
C GLU A 380 -35.46 15.89 -45.47
N ASN A 381 -34.60 16.86 -45.12
CA ASN A 381 -34.93 18.29 -45.17
C ASN A 381 -35.17 18.78 -46.61
N GLU A 382 -34.54 18.16 -47.62
CA GLU A 382 -34.82 18.48 -49.03
C GLU A 382 -36.17 17.92 -49.52
N LYS A 383 -36.68 16.86 -48.88
CA LYS A 383 -37.95 16.21 -49.23
C LYS A 383 -39.15 16.80 -48.48
N ASN A 384 -38.94 17.25 -47.25
CA ASN A 384 -39.96 17.84 -46.40
C ASN A 384 -39.58 19.32 -46.16
N ASP A 385 -40.42 20.26 -46.60
CA ASP A 385 -40.18 21.72 -46.54
C ASP A 385 -39.99 22.27 -45.09
N ASP A 386 -40.24 21.43 -44.07
CA ASP A 386 -40.03 21.72 -42.66
C ASP A 386 -38.87 20.91 -42.07
N SER A 387 -37.88 21.60 -41.52
CA SER A 387 -36.77 20.94 -40.84
C SER A 387 -37.21 20.36 -39.49
N ARG A 388 -37.25 19.03 -39.39
CA ARG A 388 -37.47 18.35 -38.10
C ARG A 388 -36.40 18.73 -37.09
N ASP A 389 -36.80 18.89 -35.83
CA ASP A 389 -35.88 19.09 -34.71
C ASP A 389 -34.80 18.00 -34.69
N LEU A 390 -33.56 18.40 -34.38
CA LEU A 390 -32.39 17.52 -34.48
C LEU A 390 -32.50 16.34 -33.50
N GLN A 391 -33.08 16.56 -32.32
CA GLN A 391 -33.20 15.52 -31.30
C GLN A 391 -34.20 14.44 -31.73
N MET A 392 -35.33 14.86 -32.31
CA MET A 392 -36.34 13.97 -32.87
C MET A 392 -35.81 13.18 -34.06
N PHE A 393 -35.09 13.86 -34.97
CA PHE A 393 -34.45 13.21 -36.12
C PHE A 393 -33.43 12.17 -35.67
N LEU A 394 -32.56 12.51 -34.71
CA LEU A 394 -31.53 11.61 -34.21
C LEU A 394 -32.14 10.37 -33.54
N HIS A 395 -33.20 10.53 -32.74
CA HIS A 395 -33.92 9.41 -32.16
C HIS A 395 -34.54 8.51 -33.25
N SER A 396 -35.23 9.08 -34.23
CA SER A 396 -35.80 8.33 -35.35
C SER A 396 -34.74 7.57 -36.15
N TYR A 397 -33.62 8.22 -36.49
CA TYR A 397 -32.49 7.61 -37.19
C TYR A 397 -31.92 6.43 -36.41
N LEU A 398 -31.68 6.60 -35.10
CA LEU A 398 -31.09 5.55 -34.28
C LEU A 398 -32.04 4.35 -34.11
N VAL A 399 -33.35 4.59 -33.99
CA VAL A 399 -34.36 3.54 -33.92
C VAL A 399 -34.50 2.80 -35.26
N GLU A 400 -34.47 3.51 -36.40
CA GLU A 400 -34.60 2.91 -37.72
C GLU A 400 -33.38 2.06 -38.10
N HIS A 401 -32.17 2.56 -37.85
CA HIS A 401 -30.92 1.87 -38.22
C HIS A 401 -30.46 0.83 -37.18
N PHE A 402 -30.62 1.10 -35.88
CA PHE A 402 -30.05 0.28 -34.81
C PHE A 402 -31.09 -0.42 -33.91
N LYS A 403 -32.40 -0.15 -34.10
CA LYS A 403 -33.52 -0.84 -33.44
C LYS A 403 -33.31 -0.99 -31.92
N ASP A 404 -33.25 -2.22 -31.42
CA ASP A 404 -33.13 -2.55 -30.00
C ASP A 404 -31.82 -2.03 -29.35
N LYS A 405 -30.83 -1.63 -30.15
CA LYS A 405 -29.56 -1.05 -29.67
C LYS A 405 -29.49 0.47 -29.80
N ALA A 406 -30.59 1.14 -30.15
CA ALA A 406 -30.61 2.59 -30.34
C ALA A 406 -30.07 3.34 -29.10
N GLY A 407 -30.47 2.91 -27.90
CA GLY A 407 -29.97 3.49 -26.64
C GLY A 407 -28.48 3.27 -26.39
N GLU A 408 -27.96 2.07 -26.68
CA GLU A 408 -26.53 1.75 -26.55
C GLU A 408 -25.68 2.61 -27.49
N TRP A 409 -26.16 2.81 -28.73
CA TRP A 409 -25.52 3.67 -29.72
C TRP A 409 -25.59 5.14 -29.33
N ALA A 410 -26.73 5.64 -28.84
CA ALA A 410 -26.87 7.02 -28.39
C ALA A 410 -25.89 7.36 -27.25
N CYS A 411 -25.86 6.52 -26.20
CA CYS A 411 -24.96 6.71 -25.06
C CYS A 411 -23.49 6.59 -25.47
N SER A 412 -23.16 5.58 -26.29
CA SER A 412 -21.78 5.37 -26.76
C SER A 412 -21.29 6.52 -27.65
N LEU A 413 -22.15 7.06 -28.53
CA LEU A 413 -21.82 8.21 -29.38
C LEU A 413 -21.60 9.46 -28.53
N MET A 414 -22.45 9.72 -27.54
CA MET A 414 -22.35 10.91 -26.68
C MET A 414 -21.07 10.89 -25.82
N GLU A 415 -20.78 9.76 -25.16
CA GLU A 415 -19.56 9.61 -24.37
C GLU A 415 -18.31 9.73 -25.26
N SER A 416 -18.33 9.10 -26.43
CA SER A 416 -17.18 9.14 -27.33
C SER A 416 -16.94 10.54 -27.90
N ILE A 417 -18.00 11.32 -28.13
CA ILE A 417 -17.88 12.73 -28.52
C ILE A 417 -17.28 13.55 -27.37
N GLN A 418 -17.72 13.34 -26.12
CA GLN A 418 -17.18 14.03 -24.94
C GLN A 418 -15.71 13.70 -24.66
N ASN A 419 -15.27 12.47 -24.91
CA ASN A 419 -13.89 12.05 -24.67
C ASN A 419 -12.90 12.46 -25.78
N ASN A 420 -13.39 12.87 -26.97
CA ASN A 420 -12.56 13.24 -28.13
C ASN A 420 -12.62 14.74 -28.48
N LEU A 421 -13.41 15.54 -27.76
CA LEU A 421 -13.40 17.00 -27.75
C LEU A 421 -12.52 17.49 -26.60
#